data_AF-A0A382AMJ9-F1
#
_entry.id   AF-A0A382AMJ9-F1
#
_cell.length_a   1.000
_cell.length_b   1.000
_cell.length_c   1.000
_cell.angle_alpha   90.00
_cell.angle_beta   90.00
_cell.angle_gamma   90.00
#
_symmetry.space_group_name_H-M   'P 1'
#
loop_
_entity.id
_entity.type
_entity.pdbx_description
1 polymer ?
#
loop_
_entity_poly.entity_id
_entity_poly.type
_entity_poly.pdbx_seq_one_letter_code
_entity_poly.pdbx_strand_id
1 'polypeptide(L)'
;MIKHASIFVMGVIIGSFFLTGCSTNKEQFSLTSKSYEMWRDYITPTKNESLWKSIPWRSSFREGLIDADENQKPMLLWAMNGHPLGCT
;
A
#
# COMPACT_ATOMS: atom_id res chain seq x y z
N MET A 1 56.03 27.38 -0.30
CA MET A 1 54.71 27.91 -0.70
C MET A 1 53.89 26.94 -1.57
N ILE A 2 54.50 26.20 -2.51
CA ILE A 2 53.76 25.31 -3.45
C ILE A 2 53.11 24.08 -2.77
N LYS A 3 53.74 23.50 -1.74
CA LYS A 3 53.23 22.29 -1.05
C LYS A 3 51.94 22.54 -0.24
N HIS A 4 51.78 23.73 0.33
CA HIS A 4 50.58 24.09 1.10
C HIS A 4 49.37 24.34 0.18
N ALA A 5 49.60 24.85 -1.04
CA ALA A 5 48.57 24.99 -2.04
C ALA A 5 48.06 23.62 -2.53
N SER A 6 48.94 22.64 -2.75
CA SER A 6 48.53 21.28 -3.16
C SER A 6 47.75 20.52 -2.09
N ILE A 7 48.11 20.65 -0.80
CA ILE A 7 47.38 20.02 0.31
C ILE A 7 45.98 20.65 0.47
N PHE A 8 45.88 21.97 0.31
CA PHE A 8 44.62 22.68 0.35
C PHE A 8 43.69 22.30 -0.82
N VAL A 9 44.25 22.21 -2.04
CA VAL A 9 43.50 21.78 -3.24
C VAL A 9 43.02 20.33 -3.13
N MET A 10 43.84 19.42 -2.56
CA MET A 10 43.45 18.03 -2.31
C MET A 10 42.30 17.92 -1.29
N GLY A 11 42.34 18.74 -0.22
CA GLY A 11 41.27 18.80 0.79
C GLY A 11 39.94 19.32 0.24
N VAL A 12 39.97 20.26 -0.70
CA VAL A 12 38.78 20.78 -1.38
C VAL A 12 38.16 19.72 -2.31
N ILE A 13 38.96 18.95 -3.04
CA ILE A 13 38.48 17.88 -3.93
C ILE A 13 37.83 16.73 -3.14
N ILE A 14 38.40 16.34 -1.99
CA ILE A 14 37.84 15.29 -1.13
C ILE A 14 36.55 15.78 -0.44
N GLY A 15 36.47 17.06 -0.06
CA GLY A 15 35.27 17.66 0.51
C GLY A 15 34.09 17.74 -0.47
N SER A 16 34.35 17.95 -1.76
CA SER A 16 33.29 17.98 -2.79
C SER A 16 32.69 16.61 -3.10
N PHE A 17 33.40 15.51 -2.86
CA PHE A 17 32.88 14.14 -3.08
C PHE A 17 31.88 13.69 -2.01
N PHE A 18 31.85 14.33 -0.83
CA PHE A 18 30.94 13.97 0.27
C PHE A 18 29.58 14.70 0.23
N LEU A 19 29.40 15.67 -0.69
CA LEU A 19 28.16 16.45 -0.82
C LEU A 19 27.23 15.98 -1.94
N THR A 20 27.56 14.90 -2.66
CA THR A 20 26.59 14.22 -3.53
C THR A 20 25.65 13.38 -2.67
N GLY A 21 24.83 14.07 -1.88
CA GLY A 21 23.71 13.48 -1.16
C GLY A 21 22.83 12.73 -2.15
N CYS A 22 22.40 11.53 -1.75
CA CYS A 22 21.40 10.76 -2.47
C CYS A 22 20.23 11.65 -2.85
N SER A 23 20.11 11.98 -4.13
CA SER A 23 18.84 12.43 -4.68
C SER A 23 17.89 11.24 -4.55
N THR A 24 16.94 11.30 -3.60
CA THR A 24 15.79 10.40 -3.59
C THR A 24 14.93 10.78 -4.79
N ASN A 25 15.34 10.33 -5.96
CA ASN A 25 14.52 10.31 -7.16
C ASN A 25 13.46 9.23 -6.88
N LYS A 26 12.40 9.62 -6.17
CA LYS A 26 11.22 8.77 -6.02
C LYS A 26 10.58 8.76 -7.40
N GLU A 27 10.95 7.78 -8.23
CA GLU A 27 10.25 7.56 -9.48
C GLU A 27 8.75 7.50 -9.18
N GLN A 28 8.00 8.40 -9.82
CA GLN A 28 6.57 8.46 -9.68
C GLN A 28 6.00 7.14 -10.18
N PHE A 29 5.22 6.45 -9.34
CA PHE A 29 4.56 5.21 -9.73
C PHE A 29 3.71 5.46 -10.99
N SER A 30 3.94 4.66 -12.02
CA SER A 30 3.15 4.66 -13.24
C SER A 30 2.80 3.23 -13.61
N LEU A 31 1.51 2.97 -13.83
CA LEU A 31 1.03 1.67 -14.29
C LEU A 31 1.26 1.58 -15.81
N THR A 32 2.38 0.99 -16.19
CA THR A 32 2.73 0.74 -17.59
C THR A 32 2.20 -0.61 -18.07
N SER A 33 2.10 -0.83 -19.39
CA SER A 33 1.75 -2.14 -19.95
C SER A 33 2.70 -3.25 -19.48
N LYS A 34 3.98 -2.93 -19.24
CA LYS A 34 4.99 -3.89 -18.75
C LYS A 34 4.78 -4.27 -17.29
N SER A 35 4.38 -3.32 -16.45
CA SER A 35 4.18 -3.54 -15.00
C SER A 35 2.75 -3.95 -14.65
N TYR A 36 1.80 -3.83 -15.57
CA TYR A 36 0.39 -4.10 -15.33
C TYR A 36 0.13 -5.51 -14.84
N GLU A 37 0.62 -6.53 -15.53
CA GLU A 37 0.35 -7.93 -15.19
C GLU A 37 0.91 -8.28 -13.81
N MET A 38 2.14 -7.86 -13.52
CA MET A 38 2.76 -8.03 -12.20
C MET A 38 1.88 -7.44 -11.10
N TRP A 39 1.43 -6.19 -11.25
CA TRP A 39 0.63 -5.53 -10.23
C TRP A 39 -0.77 -6.11 -10.12
N ARG A 40 -1.43 -6.39 -11.25
CA ARG A 40 -2.74 -7.06 -11.28
C ARG A 40 -2.67 -8.36 -10.49
N ASP A 41 -1.68 -9.19 -10.78
CA ASP A 41 -1.56 -10.51 -10.16
C ASP A 41 -1.21 -10.39 -8.67
N TYR A 42 -0.40 -9.40 -8.31
CA TYR A 42 -0.05 -9.11 -6.92
C TYR A 42 -1.25 -8.63 -6.08
N ILE A 43 -2.11 -7.76 -6.62
CA ILE A 43 -3.26 -7.21 -5.88
C ILE A 43 -4.51 -8.07 -5.99
N THR A 44 -4.55 -9.04 -6.90
CA THR A 44 -5.71 -9.93 -7.06
C THR A 44 -5.80 -10.82 -5.83
N PRO A 45 -6.90 -10.77 -5.06
CA PRO A 45 -7.02 -11.58 -3.86
C PRO A 45 -6.97 -13.07 -4.20
N THR A 46 -6.23 -13.82 -3.40
CA THR A 46 -6.22 -15.28 -3.48
C THR A 46 -7.62 -15.85 -3.21
N LYS A 47 -7.80 -17.14 -3.52
CA LYS A 47 -9.04 -17.86 -3.18
C LYS A 47 -9.34 -17.81 -1.68
N ASN A 48 -8.31 -17.95 -0.84
CA ASN A 48 -8.46 -17.94 0.61
C ASN A 48 -8.85 -16.55 1.13
N GLU A 49 -8.23 -15.48 0.63
CA GLU A 49 -8.60 -14.09 0.96
C GLU A 49 -10.01 -13.72 0.45
N SER A 50 -10.51 -14.47 -0.53
CA SER A 50 -11.84 -14.32 -1.12
C SER A 50 -12.94 -15.16 -0.44
N LEU A 51 -12.63 -15.99 0.57
CA LEU A 51 -13.59 -16.92 1.18
C LEU A 51 -14.79 -16.22 1.82
N TRP A 52 -14.62 -14.99 2.30
CA TRP A 52 -15.74 -14.22 2.85
C TRP A 52 -16.88 -14.04 1.83
N LYS A 53 -16.60 -14.08 0.52
CA LYS A 53 -17.63 -14.00 -0.53
C LYS A 53 -18.51 -15.25 -0.63
N SER A 54 -18.09 -16.40 -0.10
CA SER A 54 -18.88 -17.63 -0.14
C SER A 54 -19.94 -17.70 0.96
N ILE A 55 -19.90 -16.80 1.94
CA ILE A 55 -20.92 -16.69 2.97
C ILE A 55 -22.19 -16.14 2.31
N PRO A 56 -23.37 -16.76 2.52
CA PRO A 56 -24.63 -16.28 1.94
C PRO A 56 -25.13 -15.05 2.71
N TRP A 57 -24.46 -13.91 2.54
CA TRP A 57 -24.77 -12.68 3.24
C TRP A 57 -26.21 -12.21 2.97
N ARG A 58 -26.88 -11.74 4.02
CA ARG A 58 -28.10 -10.94 3.89
C ARG A 58 -27.72 -9.49 3.65
N SER A 59 -28.38 -8.85 2.71
CA SER A 59 -28.27 -7.40 2.48
C SER A 59 -29.15 -6.58 3.43
N SER A 60 -30.12 -7.23 4.09
CA SER A 60 -31.04 -6.62 5.06
C SER A 60 -30.66 -7.01 6.49
N PHE A 61 -30.47 -6.00 7.34
CA PHE A 61 -30.24 -6.21 8.77
C PHE A 61 -31.41 -6.95 9.44
N ARG A 62 -32.64 -6.63 9.05
CA ARG A 62 -33.84 -7.24 9.62
C ARG A 62 -33.94 -8.72 9.28
N GLU A 63 -33.60 -9.12 8.06
CA GLU A 63 -33.61 -10.53 7.66
C GLU A 63 -32.54 -11.31 8.42
N GLY A 64 -31.35 -10.72 8.62
CA GLY A 64 -30.31 -11.34 9.45
C GLY A 64 -30.75 -11.59 10.90
N LEU A 65 -31.51 -10.68 11.50
CA LEU A 65 -32.08 -10.88 12.84
C LEU A 65 -33.10 -12.02 12.90
N ILE A 66 -33.97 -12.13 11.88
CA ILE A 66 -34.92 -13.24 11.78
C ILE A 66 -34.16 -14.57 11.69
N ASP A 67 -33.22 -14.69 10.74
CA ASP A 67 -32.46 -15.92 10.53
C ASP A 67 -31.69 -16.33 11.81
N ALA A 68 -31.12 -15.37 12.53
CA ALA A 68 -30.39 -15.60 13.77
C ALA A 68 -31.29 -16.15 14.88
N ASP A 69 -32.49 -15.58 15.04
CA ASP A 69 -33.50 -16.05 16.00
C ASP A 69 -34.02 -17.43 15.62
N GLU A 70 -34.44 -17.64 14.37
CA GLU A 70 -34.96 -18.93 13.89
C GLU A 70 -33.96 -20.06 14.06
N ASN A 71 -32.67 -19.80 13.84
CA ASN A 71 -31.61 -20.79 13.97
C ASN A 71 -30.96 -20.84 15.36
N GLN A 72 -31.39 -19.97 16.29
CA GLN A 72 -30.80 -19.81 17.63
C GLN A 72 -29.27 -19.66 17.59
N LYS A 73 -28.78 -18.79 16.70
CA LYS A 73 -27.34 -18.53 16.50
C LYS A 73 -27.03 -17.03 16.62
N PRO A 74 -25.82 -16.66 17.06
CA PRO A 74 -25.41 -15.26 17.04
C PRO A 74 -25.34 -14.73 15.61
N MET A 75 -25.70 -13.46 15.43
CA MET A 75 -25.62 -12.75 14.15
C MET A 75 -24.23 -12.11 13.99
N LEU A 76 -23.57 -12.36 12.85
CA LEU A 76 -22.41 -11.59 12.41
C LEU A 76 -22.88 -10.40 11.57
N LEU A 77 -22.66 -9.19 12.07
CA LEU A 77 -22.90 -7.96 11.32
C LEU A 77 -21.61 -7.48 10.65
N TRP A 78 -21.59 -7.44 9.32
CA TRP A 78 -20.53 -6.82 8.55
C TRP A 78 -21.01 -5.49 7.98
N ALA A 79 -20.49 -4.39 8.51
CA ALA A 79 -20.78 -3.05 8.05
C ALA A 79 -19.51 -2.38 7.51
N MET A 80 -19.62 -1.68 6.39
CA MET A 80 -18.55 -0.80 5.93
C MET A 80 -18.57 0.47 6.78
N ASN A 81 -17.64 0.58 7.73
CA ASN A 81 -17.47 1.78 8.53
C ASN A 81 -16.56 2.75 7.78
N GLY A 82 -17.13 3.63 6.95
CA GLY A 82 -16.37 4.69 6.26
C GLY A 82 -17.06 5.25 5.02
N HIS A 83 -16.60 6.41 4.54
CA HIS A 83 -16.96 6.89 3.20
C HIS A 83 -16.37 5.90 2.19
N PRO A 84 -17.17 5.29 1.29
CA PRO A 84 -16.70 4.26 0.34
C PRO A 84 -15.59 4.73 -0.60
N LEU A 85 -15.36 6.05 -0.70
CA LEU A 85 -14.29 6.67 -1.49
C LEU A 85 -13.16 7.28 -0.63
N GLY A 86 -13.21 7.17 0.70
CA GLY A 86 -12.22 7.77 1.59
C GLY A 86 -12.16 9.31 1.53
N CYS A 87 -13.17 9.96 0.96
CA CYS A 87 -13.24 11.42 0.88
C CYS A 87 -13.73 11.99 2.22
N THR A 88 -12.80 12.32 3.11
CA THR A 88 -13.04 13.21 4.26
C THR A 88 -11.95 14.26 4.30
#